data_AF-A0A353E543-F1
#
_entry.id   AF-A0A353E543-F1
#
_cell.length_a   1.000
_cell.length_b   1.000
_cell.length_c   1.000
_cell.angle_alpha   90.00
_cell.angle_beta   90.00
_cell.angle_gamma   90.00
#
_symmetry.space_group_name_H-M   'P 1'
#
loop_
_entity.id
_entity.type
_entity.pdbx_description
1 polymer ?
#
loop_
_entity_poly.entity_id
_entity_poly.type
_entity_poly.pdbx_seq_one_letter_code
_entity_poly.pdbx_strand_id
1 'polypeptide(L)'
;MAKLIPLGNNGGKDHRPSDEELNQMFGAFMDAFFGGLADEDLADESDDDDDIIPFDEFDDSDYWDDLYEGPTPFAYSVRPASPKRRKARKKSTDRQVPNYAYKPKGKDPGKYFRQKIEAIHKWKVSGVNDINYALRIYEGWLSQAKKYNQAEDFYYSACIMGLLLWEVSRFHSKWHLDYPKQLARCRKLERQISEAYYPVLKHYAEKKDEWVEFELKDLYRLNDEFLIYSDDLAGFKMPDFIERVLALFPADKQQEYRKQHPSKEEILKNGFPISLPEKIAYPDGISVFDKCLEVDNILSDVPKEQYFSLFQSLHNLVSDNRKKLKSYKIVAADTLNKADKEYERLVLHPDEDDWERTQKYGAIWTTLAVKNVLSDYRFTSQSSAAKKKFVIELGDTILDLLWRDWDSKNLKEDIKGLEDKIAVEKKNRELRDTAIAEMAAYLESLSQEQHASFHEQALKLIKKNEKKLTDSFIVYKYDIAQFYEPMVNVLRQTDGIKEKLEGDVRKTTNKLFLVIYKKLHDYLITPYNIDELKEDQKFVRKVIGEIDKLKSPKSLAD
;
A
#
# COMPACT_ATOMS: atom_id res chain seq x y z
N MET A 1 -28.30 38.65 -13.22
CA MET A 1 -27.92 40.05 -13.56
C MET A 1 -27.79 40.85 -12.26
N ALA A 2 -26.58 40.95 -11.71
CA ALA A 2 -26.29 41.79 -10.55
C ALA A 2 -25.86 43.18 -11.02
N LYS A 3 -26.44 44.24 -10.45
CA LYS A 3 -26.09 45.64 -10.75
C LYS A 3 -24.66 45.92 -10.28
N LEU A 4 -23.78 46.25 -11.22
CA LEU A 4 -22.47 46.84 -10.94
C LEU A 4 -22.65 48.24 -10.36
N ILE A 5 -22.12 48.48 -9.16
CA ILE A 5 -21.96 49.82 -8.59
C ILE A 5 -20.68 50.42 -9.18
N PRO A 6 -20.71 51.63 -9.78
CA PRO A 6 -19.53 52.25 -10.34
C PRO A 6 -18.66 52.82 -9.22
N LEU A 7 -17.42 52.33 -9.09
CA LEU A 7 -16.42 52.98 -8.25
C LEU A 7 -15.91 54.23 -8.99
N GLY A 8 -16.47 55.37 -8.59
CA GLY A 8 -16.08 56.69 -9.04
C GLY A 8 -14.69 57.08 -8.53
N ASN A 9 -14.02 57.88 -9.34
CA ASN A 9 -12.72 58.49 -9.12
C ASN A 9 -12.86 59.64 -8.10
N ASN A 10 -12.40 59.47 -6.86
CA ASN A 10 -12.38 60.55 -5.86
C ASN A 10 -10.99 60.65 -5.20
N GLY A 11 -10.23 61.67 -5.61
CA GLY A 11 -9.22 62.26 -4.75
C GLY A 11 -9.90 63.12 -3.69
N GLY A 12 -9.41 63.05 -2.45
CA GLY A 12 -9.88 63.89 -1.34
C GLY A 12 -10.46 63.07 -0.19
N LYS A 13 -10.07 63.47 1.03
CA LYS A 13 -10.46 62.89 2.32
C LYS A 13 -11.98 62.79 2.50
N ASP A 14 -12.36 61.84 3.35
CA ASP A 14 -13.68 61.61 3.98
C ASP A 14 -14.57 60.58 3.28
N HIS A 15 -14.35 59.30 3.63
CA HIS A 15 -15.33 58.25 3.93
C HIS A 15 -14.61 56.92 4.09
N ARG A 16 -14.09 56.67 5.31
CA ARG A 16 -13.75 55.30 5.73
C ARG A 16 -15.10 54.58 5.90
N PRO A 17 -15.33 53.41 5.27
CA PRO A 17 -16.49 52.59 5.55
C PRO A 17 -16.59 52.32 7.06
N SER A 18 -17.80 52.37 7.61
CA SER A 18 -18.01 52.05 9.02
C SER A 18 -17.53 50.63 9.33
N ASP A 19 -17.16 50.34 10.59
CA ASP A 19 -16.70 49.00 10.98
C ASP A 19 -17.80 47.94 10.74
N GLU A 20 -19.06 48.35 10.66
CA GLU A 20 -20.22 47.52 10.34
C GLU A 20 -20.33 47.21 8.85
N GLU A 21 -20.01 48.17 7.97
CA GLU A 21 -19.85 47.96 6.53
C GLU A 21 -18.61 47.11 6.22
N LEU A 22 -17.50 47.30 6.95
CA LEU A 22 -16.32 46.45 6.84
C LEU A 22 -16.61 45.02 7.27
N ASN A 23 -17.38 44.81 8.34
CA ASN A 23 -17.79 43.47 8.79
C ASN A 23 -18.80 42.81 7.84
N GLN A 24 -19.71 43.55 7.22
CA GLN A 24 -20.60 43.01 6.18
C GLN A 24 -19.83 42.66 4.90
N MET A 25 -18.85 43.47 4.50
CA MET A 25 -17.97 43.17 3.37
C MET A 25 -17.03 41.99 3.66
N PHE A 26 -16.55 41.86 4.89
CA PHE A 26 -15.74 40.72 5.32
C PHE A 26 -16.59 39.44 5.45
N GLY A 27 -17.83 39.54 5.93
CA GLY A 27 -18.80 38.45 5.97
C GLY A 27 -19.18 37.96 4.56
N ALA A 28 -19.52 38.86 3.64
CA ALA A 28 -19.79 38.51 2.25
C ALA A 28 -18.56 37.95 1.50
N PHE A 29 -17.35 38.40 1.87
CA PHE A 29 -16.10 37.82 1.38
C PHE A 29 -15.87 36.41 1.93
N MET A 30 -16.13 36.16 3.22
CA MET A 30 -16.01 34.83 3.84
C MET A 30 -17.08 33.85 3.31
N ASP A 31 -18.31 34.30 3.07
CA ASP A 31 -19.37 33.50 2.46
C ASP A 31 -19.08 33.17 0.99
N ALA A 32 -18.46 34.09 0.23
CA ALA A 32 -18.04 33.81 -1.15
C ALA A 32 -16.76 32.94 -1.25
N PHE A 33 -15.90 32.97 -0.23
CA PHE A 33 -14.60 32.25 -0.22
C PHE A 33 -14.67 30.88 0.48
N PHE A 34 -15.61 30.67 1.42
CA PHE A 34 -15.82 29.41 2.15
C PHE A 34 -17.24 28.84 2.01
N GLY A 35 -18.23 29.62 1.58
CA GLY A 35 -19.62 29.17 1.38
C GLY A 35 -19.88 28.41 0.08
N GLY A 36 -18.82 28.08 -0.69
CA GLY A 36 -18.86 27.11 -1.79
C GLY A 36 -18.37 25.71 -1.41
N LEU A 37 -18.17 25.44 -0.11
CA LEU A 37 -17.68 24.15 0.41
C LEU A 37 -18.56 23.55 1.52
N ALA A 38 -19.78 24.03 1.69
CA ALA A 38 -20.79 23.39 2.53
C ALA A 38 -22.17 23.54 1.87
N ASP A 39 -22.85 22.39 1.76
CA ASP A 39 -24.26 22.17 1.37
C ASP A 39 -24.57 21.99 -0.13
N GLU A 40 -24.24 20.79 -0.64
CA GLU A 40 -24.85 19.99 -1.74
C GLU A 40 -23.97 18.71 -1.84
N ASP A 41 -24.29 17.46 -1.48
CA ASP A 41 -25.50 16.74 -1.08
C ASP A 41 -25.10 15.74 0.04
N LEU A 42 -25.56 15.94 1.27
CA LEU A 42 -25.83 14.85 2.20
C LEU A 42 -27.34 14.61 2.12
N ALA A 43 -27.77 13.91 1.09
CA ALA A 43 -29.05 13.23 1.11
C ALA A 43 -28.88 11.96 1.95
N ASP A 44 -29.40 12.02 3.18
CA ASP A 44 -30.00 10.85 3.83
C ASP A 44 -31.04 10.27 2.85
N GLU A 45 -30.68 9.18 2.18
CA GLU A 45 -31.63 8.10 1.94
C GLU A 45 -31.30 7.00 2.95
N SER A 46 -31.66 7.26 4.21
CA SER A 46 -32.09 6.20 5.12
C SER A 46 -33.61 6.08 4.98
N ASP A 47 -34.03 5.18 4.11
CA ASP A 47 -35.31 4.49 4.27
C ASP A 47 -34.99 2.99 4.35
N ASP A 48 -35.67 2.39 5.32
CA ASP A 48 -35.45 1.08 5.88
C ASP A 48 -35.85 -0.07 4.93
N ASP A 49 -35.52 -1.28 5.40
CA ASP A 49 -36.07 -2.58 5.03
C ASP A 49 -35.46 -3.29 3.82
N ASP A 50 -34.31 -3.94 4.04
CA ASP A 50 -34.06 -5.29 3.53
C ASP A 50 -33.48 -6.15 4.66
N ASP A 51 -34.42 -6.74 5.40
CA ASP A 51 -34.31 -7.88 6.31
C ASP A 51 -32.92 -8.51 6.48
N ILE A 52 -32.29 -8.17 7.62
CA ILE A 52 -31.38 -9.09 8.31
C ILE A 52 -32.22 -10.31 8.69
N ILE A 53 -32.13 -11.37 7.90
CA ILE A 53 -32.64 -12.69 8.31
C ILE A 53 -31.86 -13.10 9.57
N PRO A 54 -32.52 -13.32 10.71
CA PRO A 54 -31.86 -13.88 11.88
C PRO A 54 -31.35 -15.28 11.53
N PHE A 55 -30.05 -15.51 11.68
CA PHE A 55 -29.39 -16.79 11.40
C PHE A 55 -29.71 -17.90 12.44
N ASP A 56 -30.91 -17.87 13.04
CA ASP A 56 -31.37 -18.85 14.03
C ASP A 56 -32.64 -19.63 13.61
N GLU A 57 -33.10 -19.50 12.37
CA GLU A 57 -34.14 -20.38 11.79
C GLU A 57 -33.73 -20.83 10.38
N PHE A 58 -32.72 -21.69 10.27
CA PHE A 58 -32.58 -22.58 9.12
C PHE A 58 -33.21 -23.92 9.50
N ASP A 59 -34.51 -24.04 9.23
CA ASP A 59 -35.25 -25.28 9.30
C ASP A 59 -34.70 -26.26 8.23
N ASP A 60 -34.13 -27.36 8.70
CA ASP A 60 -33.47 -28.42 7.94
C ASP A 60 -34.46 -29.34 7.17
N SER A 61 -35.75 -29.01 7.07
CA SER A 61 -36.78 -29.96 6.63
C SER A 61 -37.39 -29.78 5.22
N ASP A 62 -37.28 -28.62 4.55
CA ASP A 62 -38.13 -28.37 3.36
C ASP A 62 -37.44 -28.43 1.99
N TYR A 63 -36.16 -28.81 1.89
CA TYR A 63 -35.45 -28.86 0.59
C TYR A 63 -35.13 -30.26 0.06
N TRP A 64 -35.72 -31.32 0.64
CA TRP A 64 -35.36 -32.70 0.30
C TRP A 64 -36.51 -33.65 -0.08
N ASP A 65 -37.78 -33.25 -0.01
CA ASP A 65 -38.89 -34.18 -0.27
C ASP A 65 -39.25 -34.40 -1.75
N ASP A 66 -38.78 -33.57 -2.68
CA ASP A 66 -39.14 -33.72 -4.11
C ASP A 66 -38.13 -34.51 -4.97
N LEU A 67 -37.13 -35.14 -4.34
CA LEU A 67 -36.10 -35.89 -5.07
C LEU A 67 -35.63 -37.13 -4.31
N TYR A 68 -36.56 -38.04 -3.95
CA TYR A 68 -36.43 -39.52 -4.04
C TYR A 68 -37.51 -40.22 -3.20
N GLU A 69 -38.70 -40.46 -3.77
CA GLU A 69 -39.55 -41.60 -3.36
C GLU A 69 -39.73 -42.53 -4.56
N GLY A 70 -39.03 -43.67 -4.55
CA GLY A 70 -39.25 -44.72 -5.53
C GLY A 70 -38.06 -45.68 -5.70
N PRO A 71 -38.31 -46.99 -5.84
CA PRO A 71 -37.25 -48.01 -5.82
C PRO A 71 -36.42 -47.95 -7.10
N THR A 72 -35.11 -48.22 -6.99
CA THR A 72 -34.29 -48.58 -8.16
C THR A 72 -34.99 -49.69 -8.94
N PRO A 73 -35.35 -49.47 -10.20
CA PRO A 73 -34.45 -49.89 -11.29
C PRO A 73 -34.58 -48.98 -12.52
N PHE A 74 -33.69 -49.08 -13.52
CA PHE A 74 -34.14 -49.32 -14.91
C PHE A 74 -32.95 -49.61 -15.83
N ALA A 75 -33.02 -50.82 -16.37
CA ALA A 75 -32.30 -51.29 -17.52
C ALA A 75 -32.76 -50.57 -18.79
N TYR A 76 -31.88 -50.60 -19.79
CA TYR A 76 -32.05 -50.11 -21.16
C TYR A 76 -33.45 -50.32 -21.76
N SER A 77 -34.01 -49.27 -22.36
CA SER A 77 -35.01 -49.39 -23.43
C SER A 77 -34.62 -48.49 -24.61
N VAL A 78 -34.40 -49.14 -25.75
CA VAL A 78 -34.09 -48.55 -27.05
C VAL A 78 -35.40 -48.42 -27.83
N ARG A 79 -35.64 -47.27 -28.48
CA ARG A 79 -36.60 -47.14 -29.60
C ARG A 79 -35.90 -46.59 -30.86
N PRO A 80 -36.40 -46.92 -32.07
CA PRO A 80 -35.59 -46.98 -33.29
C PRO A 80 -35.62 -45.71 -34.18
N ALA A 81 -34.45 -45.40 -34.78
CA ALA A 81 -34.13 -44.75 -36.09
C ALA A 81 -34.93 -43.49 -36.58
N SER A 82 -34.39 -42.40 -37.16
CA SER A 82 -33.12 -42.03 -37.84
C SER A 82 -33.15 -40.51 -38.22
N PRO A 83 -32.20 -39.88 -38.98
CA PRO A 83 -30.75 -39.80 -38.83
C PRO A 83 -30.20 -38.35 -38.99
N LYS A 84 -29.55 -37.79 -37.96
CA LYS A 84 -28.34 -36.95 -38.15
C LYS A 84 -27.34 -37.31 -37.06
N ARG A 85 -26.65 -38.44 -37.28
CA ARG A 85 -25.49 -38.86 -36.50
C ARG A 85 -24.37 -37.83 -36.69
N ARG A 86 -24.35 -36.77 -35.88
CA ARG A 86 -23.05 -36.35 -35.32
C ARG A 86 -22.58 -37.56 -34.52
N LYS A 87 -21.45 -38.17 -34.91
CA LYS A 87 -20.84 -39.24 -34.10
C LYS A 87 -20.84 -38.75 -32.66
N ALA A 88 -21.56 -39.43 -31.77
CA ALA A 88 -21.35 -39.23 -30.34
C ALA A 88 -19.85 -39.44 -30.16
N ARG A 89 -19.14 -38.41 -29.66
CA ARG A 89 -17.79 -38.63 -29.11
C ARG A 89 -17.94 -39.86 -28.24
N LYS A 90 -17.14 -40.91 -28.50
CA LYS A 90 -17.05 -42.07 -27.60
C LYS A 90 -17.03 -41.49 -26.19
N LYS A 91 -18.06 -41.75 -25.38
CA LYS A 91 -17.98 -41.50 -23.93
C LYS A 91 -16.69 -42.18 -23.53
N SER A 92 -15.72 -41.42 -23.02
CA SER A 92 -14.41 -42.00 -22.74
C SER A 92 -14.63 -43.21 -21.85
N THR A 93 -14.03 -44.33 -22.24
CA THR A 93 -14.01 -45.58 -21.48
C THR A 93 -13.26 -45.44 -20.15
N ASP A 94 -12.82 -44.22 -19.81
CA ASP A 94 -11.79 -43.95 -18.81
C ASP A 94 -12.37 -43.56 -17.44
N ARG A 95 -13.69 -43.39 -17.36
CA ARG A 95 -14.41 -42.93 -16.14
C ARG A 95 -15.45 -43.97 -15.73
N GLN A 96 -14.96 -45.07 -15.16
CA GLN A 96 -15.80 -46.11 -14.57
C GLN A 96 -15.97 -45.86 -13.07
N VAL A 97 -17.21 -46.01 -12.59
CA VAL A 97 -17.50 -45.99 -11.14
C VAL A 97 -16.77 -47.18 -10.52
N PRO A 98 -15.91 -46.96 -9.50
CA PRO A 98 -15.22 -48.05 -8.84
C PRO A 98 -16.20 -49.06 -8.23
N ASN A 99 -15.82 -50.34 -8.23
CA ASN A 99 -16.55 -51.33 -7.45
C ASN A 99 -16.17 -51.18 -5.97
N TYR A 100 -16.93 -50.36 -5.24
CA TYR A 100 -16.70 -50.10 -3.81
C TYR A 100 -16.84 -51.36 -2.94
N ALA A 101 -17.69 -52.31 -3.35
CA ALA A 101 -17.92 -53.54 -2.60
C ALA A 101 -16.77 -54.56 -2.72
N TYR A 102 -15.80 -54.33 -3.60
CA TYR A 102 -14.66 -55.23 -3.76
C TYR A 102 -13.70 -55.08 -2.58
N LYS A 103 -13.56 -56.16 -1.79
CA LYS A 103 -12.56 -56.28 -0.73
C LYS A 103 -11.29 -56.97 -1.28
N PRO A 104 -10.16 -56.26 -1.45
CA PRO A 104 -8.95 -56.85 -2.00
C PRO A 104 -8.40 -57.95 -1.09
N LYS A 105 -8.09 -59.10 -1.69
CA LYS A 105 -7.46 -60.27 -1.04
C LYS A 105 -6.00 -60.33 -1.51
N GLY A 106 -5.06 -59.97 -0.64
CA GLY A 106 -3.63 -59.91 -0.98
C GLY A 106 -2.79 -59.33 0.16
N LYS A 107 -1.46 -59.32 0.02
CA LYS A 107 -0.51 -58.87 1.06
C LYS A 107 -0.54 -57.35 1.34
N ASP A 108 -1.09 -56.55 0.42
CA ASP A 108 -1.15 -55.08 0.55
C ASP A 108 -2.44 -54.51 -0.06
N PRO A 109 -3.55 -54.52 0.71
CA PRO A 109 -4.79 -53.84 0.38
C PRO A 109 -4.64 -52.33 0.13
N GLY A 110 -3.70 -51.67 0.83
CA GLY A 110 -3.46 -50.23 0.71
C GLY A 110 -3.07 -49.82 -0.70
N LYS A 111 -2.18 -50.59 -1.35
CA LYS A 111 -1.79 -50.37 -2.75
C LYS A 111 -2.97 -50.42 -3.72
N TYR A 112 -3.95 -51.30 -3.48
CA TYR A 112 -5.16 -51.36 -4.30
C TYR A 112 -5.98 -50.08 -4.18
N PHE A 113 -6.26 -49.64 -2.95
CA PHE A 113 -7.05 -48.43 -2.73
C PHE A 113 -6.36 -47.19 -3.27
N ARG A 114 -5.04 -47.07 -3.05
CA ARG A 114 -4.21 -46.00 -3.63
C ARG A 114 -4.37 -45.90 -5.14
N GLN A 115 -4.20 -47.02 -5.85
CA GLN A 115 -4.37 -47.05 -7.31
C GLN A 115 -5.77 -46.65 -7.77
N LYS A 116 -6.81 -46.92 -6.98
CA LYS A 116 -8.20 -46.62 -7.35
C LYS A 116 -8.62 -45.19 -7.01
N ILE A 117 -8.16 -44.66 -5.89
CA ILE A 117 -8.47 -43.30 -5.43
C ILE A 117 -7.63 -42.29 -6.24
N GLU A 118 -6.32 -42.50 -6.37
CA GLU A 118 -5.43 -41.58 -7.11
C GLU A 118 -5.65 -41.59 -8.62
N ALA A 119 -6.32 -42.61 -9.17
CA ALA A 119 -6.65 -42.66 -10.60
C ALA A 119 -7.46 -41.43 -11.06
N ILE A 120 -8.21 -40.81 -10.15
CA ILE A 120 -8.99 -39.58 -10.39
C ILE A 120 -8.08 -38.44 -10.88
N HIS A 121 -6.86 -38.33 -10.35
CA HIS A 121 -5.90 -37.28 -10.74
C HIS A 121 -5.39 -37.40 -12.17
N LYS A 122 -5.51 -38.58 -12.79
CA LYS A 122 -5.14 -38.78 -14.19
C LYS A 122 -6.21 -38.28 -15.15
N TRP A 123 -7.38 -37.87 -14.65
CA TRP A 123 -8.45 -37.35 -15.49
C TRP A 123 -8.18 -35.91 -15.88
N LYS A 124 -8.31 -35.65 -17.19
CA LYS A 124 -8.40 -34.29 -17.68
C LYS A 124 -9.70 -33.66 -17.16
N VAL A 125 -9.57 -32.64 -16.31
CA VAL A 125 -10.70 -31.83 -15.85
C VAL A 125 -11.01 -30.79 -16.93
N SER A 126 -12.23 -30.86 -17.46
CA SER A 126 -12.72 -30.00 -18.55
C SER A 126 -13.93 -29.15 -18.16
N GLY A 127 -14.41 -29.30 -16.93
CA GLY A 127 -15.48 -28.49 -16.37
C GLY A 127 -16.11 -29.13 -15.13
N VAL A 128 -17.19 -28.50 -14.64
CA VAL A 128 -17.87 -28.82 -13.37
C VAL A 128 -18.29 -30.30 -13.23
N ASN A 129 -18.72 -30.94 -14.33
CA ASN A 129 -19.18 -32.33 -14.31
C ASN A 129 -18.08 -33.32 -13.92
N ASP A 130 -16.83 -33.02 -14.28
CA ASP A 130 -15.67 -33.87 -14.00
C ASP A 130 -15.34 -33.83 -12.50
N ILE A 131 -15.47 -32.64 -11.92
CA ILE A 131 -15.32 -32.41 -10.49
C ILE A 131 -16.41 -33.12 -9.71
N ASN A 132 -17.68 -32.93 -10.09
CA ASN A 132 -18.79 -33.63 -9.44
C ASN A 132 -18.67 -35.15 -9.55
N TYR A 133 -18.02 -35.66 -10.59
CA TYR A 133 -17.73 -37.09 -10.72
C TYR A 133 -16.62 -37.54 -9.76
N ALA A 134 -15.52 -36.79 -9.65
CA ALA A 134 -14.46 -37.05 -8.67
C ALA A 134 -15.00 -37.06 -7.23
N LEU A 135 -15.78 -36.04 -6.85
CA LEU A 135 -16.38 -35.95 -5.50
C LEU A 135 -17.32 -37.11 -5.19
N ARG A 136 -18.14 -37.55 -6.16
CA ARG A 136 -18.97 -38.75 -5.99
C ARG A 136 -18.14 -40.01 -5.74
N ILE A 137 -16.94 -40.07 -6.30
CA ILE A 137 -16.08 -41.23 -6.09
C ILE A 137 -15.47 -41.23 -4.70
N TYR A 138 -15.05 -40.07 -4.20
CA TYR A 138 -14.62 -39.91 -2.82
C TYR A 138 -15.76 -40.25 -1.84
N GLU A 139 -17.00 -39.82 -2.08
CA GLU A 139 -18.17 -40.18 -1.28
C GLU A 139 -18.44 -41.70 -1.25
N GLY A 140 -18.30 -42.37 -2.39
CA GLY A 140 -18.46 -43.82 -2.48
C GLY A 140 -17.40 -44.57 -1.66
N TRP A 141 -16.14 -44.13 -1.73
CA TRP A 141 -15.07 -44.70 -0.91
C TRP A 141 -15.23 -44.39 0.57
N LEU A 142 -15.66 -43.18 0.94
CA LEU A 142 -15.98 -42.80 2.31
C LEU A 142 -17.09 -43.69 2.88
N SER A 143 -18.15 -43.91 2.09
CA SER A 143 -19.26 -44.80 2.48
C SER A 143 -18.76 -46.23 2.71
N GLN A 144 -17.84 -46.71 1.87
CA GLN A 144 -17.24 -48.04 2.05
C GLN A 144 -16.36 -48.12 3.30
N ALA A 145 -15.54 -47.10 3.57
CA ALA A 145 -14.70 -47.06 4.75
C ALA A 145 -15.53 -46.97 6.04
N LYS A 146 -16.64 -46.23 6.05
CA LYS A 146 -17.62 -46.23 7.15
C LYS A 146 -18.21 -47.63 7.41
N LYS A 147 -18.48 -48.42 6.38
CA LYS A 147 -18.89 -49.83 6.54
C LYS A 147 -17.80 -50.69 7.18
N TYR A 148 -16.54 -50.49 6.80
CA TYR A 148 -15.42 -51.19 7.45
C TYR A 148 -15.28 -50.79 8.92
N ASN A 149 -15.45 -49.50 9.26
CA ASN A 149 -15.49 -49.07 10.67
C ASN A 149 -16.61 -49.74 11.46
N GLN A 150 -17.83 -49.79 10.91
CA GLN A 150 -18.98 -50.44 11.57
C GLN A 150 -18.78 -51.95 11.77
N ALA A 151 -18.02 -52.59 10.88
CA ALA A 151 -17.65 -53.99 10.97
C ALA A 151 -16.35 -54.23 11.78
N GLU A 152 -15.80 -53.19 12.43
CA GLU A 152 -14.52 -53.20 13.16
C GLU A 152 -13.31 -53.65 12.31
N ASP A 153 -13.42 -53.54 10.98
CA ASP A 153 -12.37 -53.85 10.02
C ASP A 153 -11.45 -52.64 9.80
N PHE A 154 -10.87 -52.17 10.91
CA PHE A 154 -10.16 -50.89 10.99
C PHE A 154 -8.97 -50.79 10.04
N TYR A 155 -8.32 -51.89 9.69
CA TYR A 155 -7.20 -51.90 8.74
C TYR A 155 -7.62 -51.46 7.33
N TYR A 156 -8.73 -51.98 6.81
CA TYR A 156 -9.26 -51.59 5.50
C TYR A 156 -9.82 -50.17 5.51
N SER A 157 -10.39 -49.75 6.64
CA SER A 157 -10.82 -48.36 6.82
C SER A 157 -9.64 -47.38 6.82
N ALA A 158 -8.58 -47.68 7.58
CA ALA A 158 -7.34 -46.90 7.62
C ALA A 158 -6.75 -46.70 6.22
N CYS A 159 -6.65 -47.79 5.45
CA CYS A 159 -6.15 -47.78 4.08
C CYS A 159 -6.95 -46.86 3.13
N ILE A 160 -8.22 -46.55 3.42
CA ILE A 160 -9.05 -45.68 2.60
C ILE A 160 -9.06 -44.25 3.16
N MET A 161 -9.25 -44.08 4.47
CA MET A 161 -9.50 -42.77 5.09
C MET A 161 -8.30 -41.83 5.00
N GLY A 162 -7.08 -42.32 5.29
CA GLY A 162 -5.86 -41.50 5.15
C GLY A 162 -5.67 -41.01 3.72
N LEU A 163 -5.86 -41.90 2.73
CA LEU A 163 -5.82 -41.54 1.31
C LEU A 163 -6.92 -40.56 0.91
N LEU A 164 -8.14 -40.76 1.39
CA LEU A 164 -9.25 -39.85 1.08
C LEU A 164 -9.02 -38.46 1.65
N LEU A 165 -8.54 -38.35 2.89
CA LEU A 165 -8.25 -37.06 3.50
C LEU A 165 -7.19 -36.31 2.69
N TRP A 166 -6.13 -37.01 2.29
CA TRP A 166 -5.09 -36.46 1.42
C TRP A 166 -5.64 -35.97 0.07
N GLU A 167 -6.38 -36.83 -0.62
CA GLU A 167 -6.82 -36.58 -1.99
C GLU A 167 -7.93 -35.51 -2.05
N VAL A 168 -8.83 -35.47 -1.07
CA VAL A 168 -9.86 -34.42 -0.98
C VAL A 168 -9.21 -33.07 -0.62
N SER A 169 -8.25 -33.03 0.30
CA SER A 169 -7.54 -31.79 0.65
C SER A 169 -6.72 -31.24 -0.54
N ARG A 170 -6.04 -32.13 -1.27
CA ARG A 170 -5.35 -31.76 -2.51
C ARG A 170 -6.31 -31.26 -3.58
N PHE A 171 -7.48 -31.89 -3.69
CA PHE A 171 -8.54 -31.47 -4.61
C PHE A 171 -9.06 -30.06 -4.24
N HIS A 172 -9.30 -29.81 -2.96
CA HIS A 172 -9.69 -28.51 -2.40
C HIS A 172 -8.67 -27.44 -2.80
N SER A 173 -7.39 -27.64 -2.47
CA SER A 173 -6.32 -26.69 -2.82
C SER A 173 -6.24 -26.39 -4.32
N LYS A 174 -6.38 -27.41 -5.19
CA LYS A 174 -6.23 -27.22 -6.63
C LYS A 174 -7.37 -26.44 -7.30
N TRP A 175 -8.60 -26.58 -6.83
CA TRP A 175 -9.80 -26.15 -7.57
C TRP A 175 -10.66 -25.10 -6.86
N HIS A 176 -10.25 -24.63 -5.67
CA HIS A 176 -11.06 -23.73 -4.84
C HIS A 176 -11.42 -22.40 -5.51
N LEU A 177 -10.54 -21.80 -6.32
CA LEU A 177 -10.83 -20.54 -7.04
C LEU A 177 -11.80 -20.74 -8.20
N ASP A 178 -11.66 -21.85 -8.92
CA ASP A 178 -12.39 -22.07 -10.16
C ASP A 178 -13.81 -22.62 -9.93
N TYR A 179 -14.06 -23.27 -8.78
CA TYR A 179 -15.29 -24.03 -8.50
C TYR A 179 -15.84 -23.87 -7.07
N PRO A 180 -16.26 -22.65 -6.67
CA PRO A 180 -16.68 -22.35 -5.30
C PRO A 180 -17.90 -23.15 -4.81
N LYS A 181 -18.82 -23.55 -5.71
CA LYS A 181 -19.99 -24.38 -5.33
C LYS A 181 -19.60 -25.81 -4.93
N GLN A 182 -18.57 -26.36 -5.57
CA GLN A 182 -18.07 -27.69 -5.30
C GLN A 182 -17.21 -27.71 -4.02
N LEU A 183 -16.65 -26.57 -3.65
CA LEU A 183 -15.88 -26.35 -2.43
C LEU A 183 -16.65 -26.74 -1.16
N ALA A 184 -17.92 -26.32 -1.05
CA ALA A 184 -18.78 -26.67 0.08
C ALA A 184 -18.92 -28.20 0.24
N ARG A 185 -19.01 -28.91 -0.87
CA ARG A 185 -19.10 -30.38 -0.89
C ARG A 185 -17.77 -31.05 -0.52
N CYS A 186 -16.63 -30.50 -0.96
CA CYS A 186 -15.30 -30.95 -0.52
C CYS A 186 -15.14 -30.82 0.99
N ARG A 187 -15.53 -29.67 1.57
CA ARG A 187 -15.43 -29.41 3.01
C ARG A 187 -16.30 -30.34 3.84
N LYS A 188 -17.52 -30.61 3.38
CA LYS A 188 -18.38 -31.65 3.98
C LYS A 188 -17.70 -33.02 3.96
N LEU A 189 -17.02 -33.38 2.86
CA LEU A 189 -16.26 -34.61 2.76
C LEU A 189 -15.08 -34.64 3.75
N GLU A 190 -14.26 -33.59 3.83
CA GLU A 190 -13.13 -33.50 4.77
C GLU A 190 -13.59 -33.68 6.22
N ARG A 191 -14.69 -33.02 6.60
CA ARG A 191 -15.33 -33.21 7.92
C ARG A 191 -15.76 -34.66 8.14
N GLN A 192 -16.50 -35.25 7.19
CA GLN A 192 -17.01 -36.62 7.36
C GLN A 192 -15.89 -37.68 7.33
N ILE A 193 -14.81 -37.44 6.57
CA ILE A 193 -13.64 -38.30 6.54
C ILE A 193 -12.94 -38.22 7.89
N SER A 194 -12.63 -37.03 8.40
CA SER A 194 -11.95 -36.85 9.69
C SER A 194 -12.74 -37.41 10.88
N GLU A 195 -14.06 -37.17 10.93
CA GLU A 195 -14.96 -37.74 11.94
C GLU A 195 -14.94 -39.28 11.93
N ALA A 196 -14.90 -39.88 10.74
CA ALA A 196 -14.86 -41.33 10.59
C ALA A 196 -13.44 -41.91 10.69
N TYR A 197 -12.39 -41.11 10.50
CA TYR A 197 -11.01 -41.54 10.60
C TYR A 197 -10.53 -41.56 12.05
N TYR A 198 -10.96 -40.60 12.87
CA TYR A 198 -10.56 -40.49 14.27
C TYR A 198 -10.73 -41.78 15.10
N PRO A 199 -11.86 -42.52 15.03
CA PRO A 199 -12.01 -43.78 15.76
C PRO A 199 -10.98 -44.84 15.36
N VAL A 200 -10.56 -44.86 14.10
CA VAL A 200 -9.53 -45.77 13.58
C VAL A 200 -8.18 -45.42 14.19
N LEU A 201 -7.80 -44.15 14.13
CA LEU A 201 -6.55 -43.66 14.72
C LEU A 201 -6.51 -43.91 16.22
N LYS A 202 -7.62 -43.66 16.93
CA LYS A 202 -7.75 -43.94 18.36
C LYS A 202 -7.55 -45.43 18.67
N HIS A 203 -8.18 -46.33 17.90
CA HIS A 203 -8.03 -47.77 18.08
C HIS A 203 -6.57 -48.24 17.96
N TYR A 204 -5.83 -47.72 16.98
CA TYR A 204 -4.42 -48.06 16.79
C TYR A 204 -3.50 -47.37 17.81
N ALA A 205 -3.85 -46.16 18.26
CA ALA A 205 -3.12 -45.45 19.31
C ALA A 205 -3.20 -46.19 20.66
N GLU A 206 -4.39 -46.69 21.03
CA GLU A 206 -4.61 -47.51 22.22
C GLU A 206 -3.78 -48.80 22.19
N LYS A 207 -3.51 -49.34 20.99
CA LYS A 207 -2.63 -50.49 20.77
C LYS A 207 -1.14 -50.14 20.73
N LYS A 208 -0.78 -48.87 20.89
CA LYS A 208 0.59 -48.35 20.75
C LYS A 208 1.22 -48.69 19.40
N ASP A 209 0.40 -48.70 18.34
CA ASP A 209 0.88 -48.92 16.98
C ASP A 209 1.63 -47.68 16.48
N GLU A 210 2.86 -47.85 16.00
CA GLU A 210 3.71 -46.77 15.50
C GLU A 210 3.11 -46.10 14.25
N TRP A 211 2.20 -46.77 13.55
CA TRP A 211 1.52 -46.22 12.37
C TRP A 211 0.76 -44.91 12.67
N VAL A 212 0.20 -44.74 13.87
CA VAL A 212 -0.51 -43.49 14.21
C VAL A 212 0.44 -42.29 14.27
N GLU A 213 1.69 -42.51 14.69
CA GLU A 213 2.71 -41.47 14.67
C GLU A 213 3.11 -41.10 13.24
N PHE A 214 3.20 -42.09 12.35
CA PHE A 214 3.41 -41.86 10.92
C PHE A 214 2.26 -41.02 10.32
N GLU A 215 1.00 -41.36 10.62
CA GLU A 215 -0.16 -40.60 10.15
C GLU A 215 -0.19 -39.17 10.69
N LEU A 216 0.18 -38.96 11.96
CA LEU A 216 0.29 -37.61 12.53
C LEU A 216 1.31 -36.75 11.76
N LYS A 217 2.47 -37.31 11.40
CA LYS A 217 3.47 -36.61 10.56
C LYS A 217 2.91 -36.28 9.18
N ASP A 218 2.17 -37.19 8.56
CA ASP A 218 1.52 -36.95 7.27
C ASP A 218 0.41 -35.89 7.36
N LEU A 219 -0.33 -35.80 8.47
CA LEU A 219 -1.31 -34.74 8.70
C LEU A 219 -0.63 -33.36 8.83
N TYR A 220 0.49 -33.26 9.55
CA TYR A 220 1.27 -32.02 9.60
C TYR A 220 1.79 -31.63 8.22
N ARG A 221 2.34 -32.58 7.45
CA ARG A 221 2.77 -32.34 6.06
C ARG A 221 1.61 -31.86 5.18
N LEU A 222 0.43 -32.45 5.34
CA LEU A 222 -0.78 -32.04 4.63
C LEU A 222 -1.20 -30.62 5.03
N ASN A 223 -1.13 -30.28 6.32
CA ASN A 223 -1.43 -28.94 6.81
C ASN A 223 -0.46 -27.91 6.20
N ASP A 224 0.84 -28.19 6.18
CA ASP A 224 1.89 -27.31 5.64
C ASP A 224 1.76 -27.10 4.12
N GLU A 225 1.49 -28.17 3.36
CA GLU A 225 1.29 -28.11 1.91
C GLU A 225 0.01 -27.35 1.51
N PHE A 226 -0.98 -27.25 2.40
CA PHE A 226 -2.34 -26.76 2.07
C PHE A 226 -2.86 -25.62 2.97
N LEU A 227 -1.98 -25.00 3.77
CA LEU A 227 -2.21 -24.02 4.85
C LEU A 227 -2.96 -22.73 4.42
N ILE A 228 -3.20 -22.52 3.11
CA ILE A 228 -3.71 -21.26 2.55
C ILE A 228 -5.25 -21.19 2.48
N TYR A 229 -5.99 -22.31 2.54
CA TYR A 229 -7.37 -22.32 2.00
C TYR A 229 -8.51 -22.61 3.00
N SER A 230 -8.24 -22.76 4.30
CA SER A 230 -9.22 -23.29 5.27
C SER A 230 -9.91 -22.28 6.19
N ASP A 231 -9.42 -21.03 6.30
CA ASP A 231 -9.81 -20.19 7.45
C ASP A 231 -11.16 -19.46 7.32
N ASP A 232 -11.64 -19.17 6.10
CA ASP A 232 -12.69 -18.15 5.91
C ASP A 232 -14.14 -18.68 5.74
N LEU A 233 -14.40 -19.99 5.79
CA LEU A 233 -15.76 -20.55 5.61
C LEU A 233 -15.94 -21.84 6.46
N ALA A 234 -17.11 -22.04 7.08
CA ALA A 234 -17.33 -23.03 8.14
C ALA A 234 -17.11 -24.51 7.74
N GLY A 235 -16.66 -25.35 8.70
CA GLY A 235 -16.96 -26.80 8.73
C GLY A 235 -15.85 -27.79 9.15
N PHE A 236 -14.61 -27.62 8.67
CA PHE A 236 -13.47 -28.49 9.00
C PHE A 236 -12.18 -27.68 9.01
N LYS A 237 -11.41 -27.78 10.10
CA LYS A 237 -10.09 -27.17 10.24
C LYS A 237 -9.06 -28.27 10.47
N MET A 238 -8.09 -28.39 9.56
CA MET A 238 -7.01 -29.37 9.70
C MET A 238 -6.25 -29.22 11.03
N PRO A 239 -5.93 -27.99 11.50
CA PRO A 239 -5.28 -27.81 12.81
C PRO A 239 -6.09 -28.41 13.97
N ASP A 240 -7.41 -28.23 14.00
CA ASP A 240 -8.26 -28.78 15.06
C ASP A 240 -8.25 -30.32 15.04
N PHE A 241 -8.23 -30.92 13.85
CA PHE A 241 -8.14 -32.36 13.70
C PHE A 241 -6.76 -32.89 14.13
N ILE A 242 -5.68 -32.21 13.76
CA ILE A 242 -4.32 -32.53 14.19
C ILE A 242 -4.23 -32.49 15.71
N GLU A 243 -4.72 -31.43 16.37
CA GLU A 243 -4.71 -31.33 17.84
C GLU A 243 -5.52 -32.47 18.48
N ARG A 244 -6.65 -32.85 17.87
CA ARG A 244 -7.45 -33.99 18.34
C ARG A 244 -6.69 -35.32 18.23
N VAL A 245 -5.93 -35.55 17.15
CA VAL A 245 -5.09 -36.75 16.98
C VAL A 245 -3.87 -36.68 17.90
N LEU A 246 -3.24 -35.52 18.06
CA LEU A 246 -2.11 -35.28 18.94
C LEU A 246 -2.45 -35.59 20.40
N ALA A 247 -3.69 -35.30 20.82
CA ALA A 247 -4.20 -35.62 22.15
C ALA A 247 -4.23 -37.14 22.46
N LEU A 248 -4.08 -38.01 21.46
CA LEU A 248 -3.93 -39.47 21.65
C LEU A 248 -2.53 -39.86 22.17
N PHE A 249 -1.56 -38.94 22.11
CA PHE A 249 -0.18 -39.18 22.53
C PHE A 249 0.12 -38.67 23.95
N PRO A 250 1.16 -39.21 24.62
CA PRO A 250 1.66 -38.69 25.90
C PRO A 250 2.08 -37.21 25.84
N ALA A 251 1.96 -36.50 26.97
CA ALA A 251 2.15 -35.05 27.04
C ALA A 251 3.54 -34.56 26.59
N ASP A 252 4.59 -35.34 26.84
CA ASP A 252 5.96 -35.09 26.37
C ASP A 252 6.06 -35.09 24.84
N LYS A 253 5.44 -36.09 24.17
CA LYS A 253 5.34 -36.11 22.71
C LYS A 253 4.50 -34.96 22.18
N GLN A 254 3.39 -34.63 22.83
CA GLN A 254 2.59 -33.47 22.42
C GLN A 254 3.41 -32.18 22.41
N GLN A 255 4.25 -31.98 23.45
CA GLN A 255 5.11 -30.82 23.55
C GLN A 255 6.23 -30.84 22.50
N GLU A 256 6.77 -32.01 22.17
CA GLU A 256 7.76 -32.17 21.10
C GLU A 256 7.18 -31.78 19.72
N TYR A 257 6.01 -32.31 19.36
CA TYR A 257 5.35 -32.02 18.08
C TYR A 257 4.96 -30.54 17.96
N ARG A 258 4.41 -29.91 19.02
CA ARG A 258 4.10 -28.47 19.00
C ARG A 258 5.35 -27.60 18.81
N LYS A 259 6.52 -28.03 19.30
CA LYS A 259 7.79 -27.32 19.05
C LYS A 259 8.29 -27.49 17.62
N GLN A 260 8.07 -28.65 17.00
CA GLN A 260 8.51 -28.95 15.63
C GLN A 260 7.57 -28.33 14.58
N HIS A 261 6.29 -28.15 14.92
CA HIS A 261 5.24 -27.65 14.04
C HIS A 261 4.52 -26.47 14.72
N PRO A 262 5.14 -25.28 14.75
CA PRO A 262 4.52 -24.09 15.34
C PRO A 262 3.20 -23.75 14.62
N SER A 263 2.25 -23.19 15.36
CA SER A 263 0.97 -22.80 14.77
C SER A 263 1.13 -21.66 13.76
N LYS A 264 0.17 -21.48 12.84
CA LYS A 264 0.12 -20.30 11.94
C LYS A 264 0.31 -18.99 12.72
N GLU A 265 -0.36 -18.86 13.86
CA GLU A 265 -0.28 -17.67 14.71
C GLU A 265 1.11 -17.48 15.31
N GLU A 266 1.78 -18.56 15.72
CA GLU A 266 3.15 -18.51 16.22
C GLU A 266 4.14 -18.15 15.11
N ILE A 267 3.97 -18.72 13.91
CA ILE A 267 4.80 -18.39 12.73
C ILE A 267 4.62 -16.91 12.38
N LEU A 268 3.38 -16.42 12.29
CA LEU A 268 3.09 -15.01 11.99
C LEU A 268 3.60 -14.06 13.07
N LYS A 269 3.54 -14.47 14.34
CA LYS A 269 4.03 -13.69 15.48
C LYS A 269 5.56 -13.61 15.50
N ASN A 270 6.24 -14.69 15.15
CA ASN A 270 7.70 -14.73 15.11
C ASN A 270 8.24 -14.08 13.83
N GLY A 271 7.51 -14.21 12.72
CA GLY A 271 7.85 -13.63 11.43
C GLY A 271 9.22 -14.05 10.92
N PHE A 272 9.85 -13.14 10.17
CA PHE A 272 11.25 -13.29 9.75
C PHE A 272 12.22 -12.78 10.83
N PRO A 273 13.41 -13.39 10.95
CA PRO A 273 14.46 -12.82 11.78
C PRO A 273 14.84 -11.42 11.28
N ILE A 274 14.89 -10.46 12.20
CA ILE A 274 15.27 -9.08 11.90
C ILE A 274 16.75 -8.90 12.20
N SER A 275 17.52 -8.55 11.17
CA SER A 275 18.89 -8.07 11.27
C SER A 275 18.96 -6.67 10.66
N LEU A 276 19.28 -5.68 11.48
CA LEU A 276 19.36 -4.29 11.04
C LEU A 276 20.80 -3.93 10.66
N PRO A 277 21.08 -3.51 9.42
CA PRO A 277 22.40 -3.01 9.03
C PRO A 277 22.78 -1.72 9.77
N GLU A 278 24.05 -1.31 9.63
CA GLU A 278 24.55 -0.07 10.20
C GLU A 278 23.81 1.16 9.64
N LYS A 279 23.68 2.19 10.47
CA LYS A 279 23.04 3.45 10.08
C LYS A 279 23.93 4.22 9.12
N ILE A 280 23.32 4.81 8.10
CA ILE A 280 23.98 5.77 7.22
C ILE A 280 23.73 7.16 7.79
N ALA A 281 24.79 7.97 7.90
CA ALA A 281 24.66 9.36 8.30
C ALA A 281 23.95 10.17 7.20
N TYR A 282 23.08 11.08 7.61
CA TYR A 282 22.49 12.03 6.68
C TYR A 282 23.57 12.93 6.06
N PRO A 283 23.53 13.18 4.75
CA PRO A 283 24.35 14.22 4.15
C PRO A 283 24.10 15.58 4.82
N ASP A 284 25.18 16.32 5.08
CA ASP A 284 25.11 17.63 5.72
C ASP A 284 24.27 18.61 4.90
N GLY A 285 23.21 19.15 5.50
CA GLY A 285 22.32 20.10 4.84
C GLY A 285 21.17 19.48 4.04
N ILE A 286 20.95 18.16 4.14
CA ILE A 286 19.79 17.49 3.53
C ILE A 286 18.46 18.07 4.02
N SER A 287 17.53 18.30 3.09
CA SER A 287 16.19 18.79 3.40
C SER A 287 15.30 17.66 3.97
N VAL A 288 14.26 18.00 4.72
CA VAL A 288 13.25 17.03 5.20
C VAL A 288 12.60 16.27 4.05
N PHE A 289 12.39 16.96 2.92
CA PHE A 289 11.82 16.37 1.71
C PHE A 289 12.75 15.29 1.14
N ASP A 290 14.05 15.60 1.03
CA ASP A 290 15.07 14.73 0.46
C ASP A 290 15.44 13.55 1.38
N LYS A 291 15.17 13.65 2.69
CA LYS A 291 15.33 12.51 3.61
C LYS A 291 14.39 11.35 3.29
N CYS A 292 13.22 11.63 2.72
CA CYS A 292 12.20 10.62 2.48
C CYS A 292 12.53 9.84 1.20
N LEU A 293 13.30 8.76 1.32
CA LEU A 293 13.70 7.89 0.21
C LEU A 293 12.51 7.11 -0.36
N GLU A 294 12.61 6.71 -1.63
CA GLU A 294 11.60 5.87 -2.28
C GLU A 294 11.77 4.40 -1.85
N VAL A 295 10.91 3.95 -0.93
CA VAL A 295 10.98 2.61 -0.32
C VAL A 295 10.95 1.48 -1.36
N ASP A 296 10.15 1.64 -2.42
CA ASP A 296 10.06 0.64 -3.50
C ASP A 296 11.39 0.47 -4.25
N ASN A 297 12.15 1.56 -4.43
CA ASN A 297 13.45 1.50 -5.08
C ASN A 297 14.43 0.67 -4.25
N ILE A 298 14.45 0.87 -2.93
CA ILE A 298 15.32 0.13 -2.00
C ILE A 298 14.95 -1.36 -2.02
N LEU A 299 13.66 -1.69 -1.90
CA LEU A 299 13.20 -3.08 -1.86
C LEU A 299 13.36 -3.83 -3.18
N SER A 300 13.43 -3.11 -4.31
CA SER A 300 13.54 -3.74 -5.63
C SER A 300 14.89 -4.41 -5.90
N ASP A 301 15.96 -4.02 -5.19
CA ASP A 301 17.32 -4.50 -5.42
C ASP A 301 18.08 -4.90 -4.14
N VAL A 302 17.43 -4.82 -2.97
CA VAL A 302 17.97 -5.34 -1.71
C VAL A 302 18.23 -6.86 -1.81
N PRO A 303 19.37 -7.37 -1.27
CA PRO A 303 19.63 -8.81 -1.22
C PRO A 303 18.56 -9.59 -0.46
N LYS A 304 18.32 -10.85 -0.85
CA LYS A 304 17.29 -11.73 -0.24
C LYS A 304 17.46 -11.82 1.28
N GLU A 305 18.71 -11.91 1.74
CA GLU A 305 19.07 -12.02 3.15
C GLU A 305 18.60 -10.81 3.98
N GLN A 306 18.50 -9.64 3.36
CA GLN A 306 18.13 -8.39 4.03
C GLN A 306 16.70 -7.94 3.72
N TYR A 307 16.13 -8.36 2.59
CA TYR A 307 14.76 -8.05 2.18
C TYR A 307 13.74 -8.38 3.27
N PHE A 308 13.78 -9.61 3.79
CA PHE A 308 12.82 -10.05 4.79
C PHE A 308 12.94 -9.28 6.11
N SER A 309 14.17 -8.93 6.51
CA SER A 309 14.40 -8.06 7.67
C SER A 309 13.82 -6.65 7.46
N LEU A 310 14.04 -6.03 6.30
CA LEU A 310 13.49 -4.72 5.98
C LEU A 310 11.95 -4.77 5.90
N PHE A 311 11.41 -5.73 5.15
CA PHE A 311 9.96 -5.92 4.99
C PHE A 311 9.25 -6.15 6.33
N GLN A 312 9.74 -7.10 7.15
CA GLN A 312 9.22 -7.36 8.49
C GLN A 312 9.24 -6.10 9.35
N SER A 313 10.35 -5.36 9.32
CA SER A 313 10.50 -4.13 10.12
C SER A 313 9.49 -3.05 9.70
N LEU A 314 9.29 -2.86 8.39
CA LEU A 314 8.30 -1.93 7.85
C LEU A 314 6.87 -2.37 8.20
N HIS A 315 6.55 -3.66 8.03
CA HIS A 315 5.24 -4.20 8.38
C HIS A 315 4.95 -4.04 9.88
N ASN A 316 5.90 -4.35 10.76
CA ASN A 316 5.76 -4.15 12.21
C ASN A 316 5.44 -2.69 12.54
N LEU A 317 6.16 -1.72 11.94
CA LEU A 317 5.89 -0.29 12.16
C LEU A 317 4.48 0.10 11.72
N VAL A 318 3.98 -0.43 10.60
CA VAL A 318 2.62 -0.18 10.11
C VAL A 318 1.59 -0.85 11.04
N SER A 319 1.81 -2.11 11.42
CA SER A 319 0.91 -2.92 12.23
C SER A 319 0.75 -2.37 13.64
N ASP A 320 1.86 -2.06 14.33
CA ASP A 320 1.87 -1.51 15.69
C ASP A 320 1.14 -0.17 15.77
N ASN A 321 1.15 0.59 14.67
CA ASN A 321 0.54 1.92 14.60
C ASN A 321 -0.81 1.94 13.88
N ARG A 322 -1.36 0.78 13.48
CA ARG A 322 -2.58 0.66 12.66
C ARG A 322 -3.75 1.50 13.15
N LYS A 323 -4.05 1.45 14.46
CA LYS A 323 -5.19 2.18 15.05
C LYS A 323 -5.05 3.69 14.82
N LYS A 324 -3.85 4.25 15.03
CA LYS A 324 -3.57 5.67 14.84
C LYS A 324 -3.57 6.05 13.37
N LEU A 325 -2.92 5.24 12.51
CA LEU A 325 -2.90 5.44 11.05
C LEU A 325 -4.31 5.54 10.47
N LYS A 326 -5.22 4.66 10.90
CA LYS A 326 -6.64 4.70 10.53
C LYS A 326 -7.35 5.92 11.10
N SER A 327 -7.21 6.19 12.41
CA SER A 327 -7.92 7.29 13.09
C SER A 327 -7.58 8.68 12.53
N TYR A 328 -6.32 8.89 12.15
CA TYR A 328 -5.84 10.14 11.56
C TYR A 328 -6.00 10.20 10.04
N LYS A 329 -6.65 9.19 9.43
CA LYS A 329 -6.86 9.06 7.99
C LYS A 329 -5.55 9.19 7.19
N ILE A 330 -4.45 8.66 7.72
CA ILE A 330 -3.15 8.64 7.04
C ILE A 330 -3.11 7.47 6.05
N VAL A 331 -3.66 6.31 6.45
CA VAL A 331 -3.74 5.12 5.61
C VAL A 331 -5.17 4.57 5.64
N ALA A 332 -5.70 4.20 4.47
CA ALA A 332 -7.01 3.59 4.34
C ALA A 332 -7.05 2.19 5.00
N ALA A 333 -8.21 1.83 5.56
CA ALA A 333 -8.38 0.53 6.22
C ALA A 333 -8.15 -0.65 5.26
N ASP A 334 -8.58 -0.52 4.00
CA ASP A 334 -8.37 -1.53 2.95
C ASP A 334 -6.87 -1.75 2.67
N THR A 335 -6.08 -0.68 2.57
CA THR A 335 -4.62 -0.76 2.41
C THR A 335 -3.97 -1.51 3.56
N LEU A 336 -4.37 -1.22 4.81
CA LEU A 336 -3.84 -1.89 5.99
C LEU A 336 -4.19 -3.39 6.00
N ASN A 337 -5.44 -3.73 5.65
CA ASN A 337 -5.86 -5.13 5.56
C ASN A 337 -5.10 -5.90 4.46
N LYS A 338 -4.82 -5.25 3.34
CA LYS A 338 -4.05 -5.86 2.24
C LYS A 338 -2.57 -6.02 2.60
N ALA A 339 -2.00 -5.08 3.35
CA ALA A 339 -0.64 -5.20 3.88
C ALA A 339 -0.49 -6.42 4.81
N ASP A 340 -1.47 -6.69 5.68
CA ASP A 340 -1.46 -7.91 6.51
C ASP A 340 -1.56 -9.18 5.67
N LYS A 341 -2.43 -9.20 4.65
CA LYS A 341 -2.55 -10.37 3.77
C LYS A 341 -1.27 -10.64 2.99
N GLU A 342 -0.57 -9.60 2.55
CA GLU A 342 0.76 -9.73 1.93
C GLU A 342 1.78 -10.31 2.91
N TYR A 343 1.82 -9.76 4.14
CA TYR A 343 2.68 -10.26 5.20
C TYR A 343 2.42 -11.73 5.53
N GLU A 344 1.16 -12.09 5.75
CA GLU A 344 0.76 -13.46 6.04
C GLU A 344 1.18 -14.41 4.92
N ARG A 345 0.94 -14.00 3.67
CA ARG A 345 1.35 -14.80 2.51
C ARG A 345 2.86 -15.01 2.47
N LEU A 346 3.65 -13.96 2.67
CA LEU A 346 5.11 -14.05 2.61
C LEU A 346 5.70 -14.88 3.74
N VAL A 347 5.22 -14.69 4.97
CA VAL A 347 5.72 -15.41 6.15
C VAL A 347 5.36 -16.89 6.12
N LEU A 348 4.15 -17.23 5.68
CA LEU A 348 3.69 -18.63 5.64
C LEU A 348 4.20 -19.38 4.41
N HIS A 349 4.38 -18.67 3.30
CA HIS A 349 4.84 -19.23 2.03
C HIS A 349 5.89 -18.31 1.43
N PRO A 350 7.11 -18.30 1.97
CA PRO A 350 8.23 -17.67 1.31
C PRO A 350 8.45 -18.42 -0.01
N ASP A 351 7.90 -17.88 -1.10
CA ASP A 351 8.01 -18.45 -2.45
C ASP A 351 9.48 -18.36 -2.89
N GLU A 352 10.29 -19.33 -2.47
CA GLU A 352 11.73 -19.37 -2.79
C GLU A 352 11.96 -19.53 -4.29
N ASP A 353 11.02 -20.16 -4.99
CA ASP A 353 11.08 -20.46 -6.43
C ASP A 353 10.66 -19.26 -7.31
N ASP A 354 10.01 -18.23 -6.76
CA ASP A 354 9.55 -17.04 -7.49
C ASP A 354 9.97 -15.73 -6.77
N TRP A 355 11.27 -15.66 -6.48
CA TRP A 355 11.91 -14.51 -5.83
C TRP A 355 11.66 -13.19 -6.58
N GLU A 356 11.70 -13.19 -7.91
CA GLU A 356 11.45 -11.99 -8.71
C GLU A 356 10.04 -11.44 -8.51
N ARG A 357 9.03 -12.32 -8.44
CA ARG A 357 7.65 -11.91 -8.13
C ARG A 357 7.51 -11.43 -6.69
N THR A 358 8.22 -12.06 -5.76
CA THR A 358 8.26 -11.64 -4.35
C THR A 358 8.85 -10.24 -4.22
N GLN A 359 9.99 -9.96 -4.84
CA GLN A 359 10.58 -8.61 -4.87
C GLN A 359 9.63 -7.59 -5.48
N LYS A 360 8.95 -7.95 -6.58
CA LYS A 360 8.12 -6.99 -7.32
C LYS A 360 6.76 -6.71 -6.68
N TYR A 361 6.13 -7.70 -6.07
CA TYR A 361 4.74 -7.60 -5.60
C TYR A 361 4.53 -7.95 -4.13
N GLY A 362 5.54 -8.49 -3.44
CA GLY A 362 5.38 -9.03 -2.09
C GLY A 362 5.09 -7.98 -1.02
N ALA A 363 5.50 -6.73 -1.24
CA ALA A 363 5.45 -5.68 -0.22
C ALA A 363 4.63 -4.44 -0.62
N ILE A 364 3.91 -4.46 -1.74
CA ILE A 364 3.32 -3.25 -2.34
C ILE A 364 2.38 -2.51 -1.37
N TRP A 365 1.51 -3.22 -0.65
CA TRP A 365 0.58 -2.58 0.26
C TRP A 365 1.27 -2.08 1.52
N THR A 366 2.32 -2.77 1.97
CA THR A 366 3.16 -2.31 3.09
C THR A 366 3.93 -1.06 2.72
N THR A 367 4.57 -1.02 1.55
CA THR A 367 5.31 0.16 1.07
C THR A 367 4.38 1.32 0.79
N LEU A 368 3.18 1.09 0.27
CA LEU A 368 2.17 2.13 0.08
C LEU A 368 1.75 2.77 1.41
N ALA A 369 1.55 1.96 2.46
CA ALA A 369 1.24 2.48 3.79
C ALA A 369 2.39 3.36 4.33
N VAL A 370 3.64 2.93 4.16
CA VAL A 370 4.84 3.68 4.55
C VAL A 370 4.96 4.98 3.75
N LYS A 371 4.72 4.94 2.44
CA LYS A 371 4.73 6.12 1.55
C LYS A 371 3.71 7.17 2.00
N ASN A 372 2.52 6.75 2.41
CA ASN A 372 1.51 7.69 2.92
C ASN A 372 1.98 8.37 4.22
N VAL A 373 2.64 7.65 5.12
CA VAL A 373 3.23 8.24 6.33
C VAL A 373 4.33 9.24 5.98
N LEU A 374 5.24 8.88 5.07
CA LEU A 374 6.32 9.76 4.63
C LEU A 374 5.80 10.99 3.87
N SER A 375 4.72 10.86 3.11
CA SER A 375 4.04 11.99 2.46
C SER A 375 3.50 12.97 3.50
N ASP A 376 2.76 12.49 4.50
CA ASP A 376 2.27 13.33 5.59
C ASP A 376 3.43 13.95 6.40
N TYR A 377 4.55 13.23 6.56
CA TYR A 377 5.78 13.72 7.19
C TYR A 377 6.41 14.89 6.41
N ARG A 378 6.43 14.81 5.08
CA ARG A 378 6.88 15.92 4.21
C ARG A 378 6.00 17.16 4.34
N PHE A 379 4.69 17.00 4.60
CA PHE A 379 3.69 18.07 4.59
C PHE A 379 2.97 18.27 5.93
N THR A 380 3.69 18.17 7.04
CA THR A 380 3.12 18.23 8.41
C THR A 380 2.44 19.56 8.79
N SER A 381 2.58 20.62 8.01
CA SER A 381 2.01 21.95 8.30
C SER A 381 0.47 22.00 8.27
N GLN A 382 -0.18 21.00 7.67
CA GLN A 382 -1.64 20.96 7.49
C GLN A 382 -2.38 20.07 8.52
N SER A 383 -1.68 19.59 9.56
CA SER A 383 -2.22 18.62 10.51
C SER A 383 -2.56 19.22 11.89
N SER A 384 -3.54 18.62 12.57
CA SER A 384 -3.78 18.89 14.00
C SER A 384 -2.51 18.59 14.83
N ALA A 385 -2.34 19.25 15.97
CA ALA A 385 -1.12 19.11 16.78
C ALA A 385 -0.82 17.65 17.17
N ALA A 386 -1.85 16.86 17.48
CA ALA A 386 -1.72 15.45 17.83
C ALA A 386 -1.33 14.58 16.62
N LYS A 387 -1.95 14.81 15.45
CA LYS A 387 -1.59 14.12 14.20
C LYS A 387 -0.15 14.46 13.81
N LYS A 388 0.22 15.74 13.86
CA LYS A 388 1.57 16.22 13.55
C LYS A 388 2.63 15.56 14.42
N LYS A 389 2.43 15.52 15.74
CA LYS A 389 3.36 14.86 16.67
C LYS A 389 3.54 13.38 16.32
N PHE A 390 2.45 12.67 16.11
CA PHE A 390 2.47 11.25 15.75
C PHE A 390 3.19 10.99 14.42
N VAL A 391 2.90 11.78 13.38
CA VAL A 391 3.53 11.64 12.07
C VAL A 391 5.03 11.91 12.14
N ILE A 392 5.48 12.89 12.93
CA ILE A 392 6.90 13.16 13.13
C ILE A 392 7.58 11.98 13.81
N GLU A 393 7.03 11.49 14.92
CA GLU A 393 7.60 10.34 15.66
C GLU A 393 7.70 9.07 14.80
N LEU A 394 6.63 8.74 14.07
CA LEU A 394 6.62 7.56 13.21
C LEU A 394 7.48 7.75 11.95
N GLY A 395 7.44 8.94 11.35
CA GLY A 395 8.26 9.29 10.19
C GLY A 395 9.75 9.22 10.51
N ASP A 396 10.20 9.80 11.62
CA ASP A 396 11.59 9.72 12.06
C ASP A 396 12.02 8.26 12.29
N THR A 397 11.14 7.42 12.85
CA THR A 397 11.40 5.99 13.05
C THR A 397 11.53 5.24 11.72
N ILE A 398 10.67 5.53 10.76
CA ILE A 398 10.75 4.96 9.40
C ILE A 398 12.04 5.42 8.72
N LEU A 399 12.40 6.69 8.81
CA LEU A 399 13.63 7.21 8.23
C LEU A 399 14.87 6.59 8.87
N ASP A 400 14.89 6.36 10.18
CA ASP A 400 15.97 5.64 10.88
C ASP A 400 16.14 4.19 10.41
N LEU A 401 15.05 3.57 9.95
CA LEU A 401 15.06 2.25 9.35
C LEU A 401 15.56 2.27 7.91
N LEU A 402 15.07 3.19 7.08
CA LEU A 402 15.42 3.27 5.66
C LEU A 402 16.87 3.73 5.43
N TRP A 403 17.40 4.62 6.28
CA TRP A 403 18.77 5.12 6.21
C TRP A 403 19.78 4.18 6.88
N ARG A 404 19.84 2.96 6.35
CA ARG A 404 20.80 1.91 6.75
C ARG A 404 21.43 1.28 5.52
N ASP A 405 22.61 0.69 5.66
CA ASP A 405 23.31 0.05 4.54
C ASP A 405 22.65 -1.28 4.17
N TRP A 406 21.50 -1.18 3.51
CA TRP A 406 20.72 -2.31 3.01
C TRP A 406 21.41 -3.05 1.83
N ASP A 407 22.66 -2.71 1.50
CA ASP A 407 23.38 -3.17 0.32
C ASP A 407 22.60 -3.01 -1.01
N SER A 408 21.66 -2.05 -1.05
CA SER A 408 20.92 -1.65 -2.24
C SER A 408 21.79 -0.73 -3.10
N LYS A 409 21.90 -1.03 -4.39
CA LYS A 409 22.56 -0.15 -5.37
C LYS A 409 21.75 1.11 -5.59
N ASN A 410 20.43 0.97 -5.70
CA ASN A 410 19.52 2.10 -5.85
C ASN A 410 19.65 3.08 -4.68
N LEU A 411 19.74 2.58 -3.44
CA LEU A 411 19.97 3.42 -2.26
C LEU A 411 21.30 4.19 -2.36
N LYS A 412 22.38 3.53 -2.75
CA LYS A 412 23.70 4.15 -2.91
C LYS A 412 23.70 5.21 -4.00
N GLU A 413 23.01 4.97 -5.11
CA GLU A 413 22.83 5.93 -6.20
C GLU A 413 21.97 7.12 -5.78
N ASP A 414 20.86 6.89 -5.07
CA ASP A 414 19.99 7.93 -4.53
C ASP A 414 20.76 8.84 -3.56
N ILE A 415 21.51 8.27 -2.62
CA ILE A 415 22.34 9.03 -1.67
C ILE A 415 23.37 9.88 -2.40
N LYS A 416 24.09 9.30 -3.37
CA LYS A 416 25.08 10.04 -4.16
C LYS A 416 24.42 11.19 -4.94
N GLY A 417 23.26 10.95 -5.54
CA GLY A 417 22.48 11.98 -6.23
C GLY A 417 22.07 13.12 -5.30
N LEU A 418 21.72 12.81 -4.05
CA LEU A 418 21.42 13.80 -3.02
C LEU A 418 22.65 14.59 -2.58
N GLU A 419 23.81 13.94 -2.42
CA GLU A 419 25.08 14.63 -2.10
C GLU A 419 25.48 15.61 -3.21
N ASP A 420 25.40 15.20 -4.47
CA ASP A 420 25.67 16.05 -5.62
C ASP A 420 24.71 17.25 -5.67
N LYS A 421 23.42 17.00 -5.42
CA LYS A 421 22.38 18.03 -5.33
C LYS A 421 22.69 19.05 -4.24
N ILE A 422 23.03 18.58 -3.03
CA ILE A 422 23.37 19.43 -1.88
C ILE A 422 24.63 20.25 -2.14
N ALA A 423 25.65 19.64 -2.76
CA ALA A 423 26.88 20.34 -3.12
C ALA A 423 26.61 21.49 -4.12
N VAL A 424 25.74 21.25 -5.11
CA VAL A 424 25.30 22.29 -6.05
C VAL A 424 24.51 23.39 -5.34
N GLU A 425 23.56 23.04 -4.48
CA GLU A 425 22.79 24.03 -3.70
C GLU A 425 23.69 24.89 -2.81
N LYS A 426 24.66 24.26 -2.12
CA LYS A 426 25.62 24.95 -1.26
C LYS A 426 26.44 25.94 -2.06
N LYS A 427 27.00 25.51 -3.20
CA LYS A 427 27.74 26.38 -4.11
C LYS A 427 26.88 27.55 -4.61
N ASN A 428 25.62 27.30 -4.99
CA ASN A 428 24.72 28.35 -5.45
C ASN A 428 24.35 29.34 -4.34
N ARG A 429 24.20 28.88 -3.09
CA ARG A 429 24.02 29.75 -1.92
C ARG A 429 25.22 30.65 -1.69
N GLU A 430 26.43 30.11 -1.77
CA GLU A 430 27.67 30.89 -1.65
C GLU A 430 27.79 31.95 -2.75
N LEU A 431 27.46 31.59 -4.00
CA LEU A 431 27.42 32.53 -5.12
C LEU A 431 26.38 33.63 -4.93
N ARG A 432 25.16 33.28 -4.49
CA ARG A 432 24.12 34.27 -4.14
C ARG A 432 24.64 35.21 -3.07
N ASP A 433 25.15 34.68 -1.96
CA ASP A 433 25.53 35.50 -0.79
C ASP A 433 26.66 36.47 -1.16
N THR A 434 27.59 36.01 -2.00
CA THR A 434 28.63 36.86 -2.61
C THR A 434 28.00 37.96 -3.48
N ALA A 435 27.10 37.61 -4.41
CA ALA A 435 26.47 38.57 -5.31
C ALA A 435 25.61 39.62 -4.56
N ILE A 436 24.92 39.23 -3.49
CA ILE A 436 24.14 40.14 -2.64
C ILE A 436 25.09 41.08 -1.87
N ALA A 437 26.18 40.56 -1.30
CA ALA A 437 27.15 41.37 -0.59
C ALA A 437 27.85 42.38 -1.51
N GLU A 438 28.27 41.95 -2.71
CA GLU A 438 28.84 42.83 -3.73
C GLU A 438 27.85 43.91 -4.18
N MET A 439 26.58 43.56 -4.38
CA MET A 439 25.54 44.53 -4.75
C MET A 439 25.30 45.53 -3.61
N ALA A 440 25.26 45.07 -2.36
CA ALA A 440 25.11 45.96 -1.20
C ALA A 440 26.28 46.95 -1.09
N ALA A 441 27.53 46.47 -1.21
CA ALA A 441 28.72 47.31 -1.20
C ALA A 441 28.73 48.31 -2.36
N TYR A 442 28.31 47.89 -3.55
CA TYR A 442 28.18 48.77 -4.70
C TYR A 442 27.17 49.90 -4.42
N LEU A 443 25.98 49.59 -3.91
CA LEU A 443 24.95 50.58 -3.60
C LEU A 443 25.39 51.59 -2.53
N GLU A 444 26.21 51.16 -1.57
CA GLU A 444 26.79 52.04 -0.55
C GLU A 444 27.87 52.98 -1.12
N SER A 445 28.51 52.60 -2.23
CA SER A 445 29.56 53.40 -2.88
C SER A 445 29.03 54.50 -3.82
N LEU A 446 27.73 54.49 -4.14
CA LEU A 446 27.14 55.42 -5.11
C LEU A 446 27.04 56.84 -4.56
N SER A 447 27.30 57.82 -5.43
CA SER A 447 26.95 59.21 -5.14
C SER A 447 25.42 59.40 -5.11
N GLN A 448 24.97 60.55 -4.61
CA GLN A 448 23.55 60.90 -4.55
C GLN A 448 22.81 60.73 -5.88
N GLU A 449 23.34 61.35 -6.94
CA GLU A 449 22.74 61.34 -8.26
C GLU A 449 22.78 59.93 -8.88
N GLN A 450 23.87 59.19 -8.64
CA GLN A 450 24.02 57.81 -9.11
C GLN A 450 23.06 56.86 -8.39
N HIS A 451 22.77 57.10 -7.12
CA HIS A 451 21.89 56.28 -6.30
C HIS A 451 20.44 56.32 -6.81
N ALA A 452 19.90 57.52 -7.05
CA ALA A 452 18.57 57.69 -7.62
C ALA A 452 18.47 57.08 -9.03
N SER A 453 19.45 57.38 -9.90
CA SER A 453 19.50 56.86 -11.27
C SER A 453 19.54 55.32 -11.32
N PHE A 454 20.37 54.68 -10.49
CA PHE A 454 20.42 53.22 -10.39
C PHE A 454 19.05 52.63 -10.04
N HIS A 455 18.41 53.14 -8.98
CA HIS A 455 17.15 52.59 -8.50
C HIS A 455 15.99 52.80 -9.48
N GLU A 456 15.97 53.92 -10.20
CA GLU A 456 15.01 54.16 -11.28
C GLU A 456 15.19 53.15 -12.43
N GLN A 457 16.43 52.93 -12.88
CA GLN A 457 16.73 51.98 -13.95
C GLN A 457 16.42 50.54 -13.52
N ALA A 458 16.78 50.17 -12.29
CA ALA A 458 16.46 48.87 -11.71
C ALA A 458 14.94 48.65 -11.62
N LEU A 459 14.19 49.66 -11.14
CA LEU A 459 12.73 49.59 -11.07
C LEU A 459 12.11 49.43 -12.48
N LYS A 460 12.61 50.16 -13.48
CA LYS A 460 12.15 50.05 -14.87
C LYS A 460 12.38 48.64 -15.43
N LEU A 461 13.53 48.03 -15.15
CA LEU A 461 13.84 46.64 -15.55
C LEU A 461 12.92 45.63 -14.86
N ILE A 462 12.71 45.79 -13.55
CA ILE A 462 11.83 44.92 -12.76
C ILE A 462 10.39 45.03 -13.28
N LYS A 463 9.89 46.25 -13.50
CA LYS A 463 8.53 46.50 -14.02
C LYS A 463 8.31 45.99 -15.43
N LYS A 464 9.28 46.18 -16.33
CA LYS A 464 9.23 45.63 -17.70
C LYS A 464 9.01 44.12 -17.70
N ASN A 465 9.54 43.45 -16.69
CA ASN A 465 9.48 42.00 -16.53
C ASN A 465 8.45 41.56 -15.47
N GLU A 466 7.65 42.48 -14.90
CA GLU A 466 6.80 42.25 -13.72
C GLU A 466 5.90 41.04 -13.88
N LYS A 467 5.11 40.99 -14.96
CA LYS A 467 4.16 39.89 -15.19
C LYS A 467 4.85 38.52 -15.13
N LYS A 468 5.97 38.35 -15.84
CA LYS A 468 6.69 37.08 -15.84
C LYS A 468 7.35 36.83 -14.48
N LEU A 469 7.89 37.88 -13.83
CA LEU A 469 8.45 37.83 -12.49
C LEU A 469 7.41 37.47 -11.41
N THR A 470 6.14 37.81 -11.60
CA THR A 470 5.07 37.53 -10.63
C THR A 470 4.34 36.22 -10.92
N ASP A 471 4.18 35.85 -12.20
CA ASP A 471 3.47 34.63 -12.61
C ASP A 471 4.32 33.38 -12.38
N SER A 472 5.65 33.50 -12.53
CA SER A 472 6.59 32.37 -12.41
C SER A 472 7.44 32.38 -11.13
N PHE A 473 7.45 33.45 -10.32
CA PHE A 473 8.41 33.59 -9.21
C PHE A 473 7.81 34.15 -7.91
N ILE A 474 8.51 33.91 -6.80
CA ILE A 474 8.16 34.36 -5.42
C ILE A 474 8.40 35.88 -5.23
N VAL A 475 8.71 36.63 -6.30
CA VAL A 475 8.76 38.09 -6.27
C VAL A 475 7.34 38.59 -6.34
N TYR A 476 6.76 38.91 -5.19
CA TYR A 476 5.38 39.33 -5.13
C TYR A 476 5.22 40.68 -5.79
N LYS A 477 4.18 40.81 -6.61
CA LYS A 477 3.72 42.10 -7.14
C LYS A 477 3.62 43.16 -6.04
N TYR A 478 3.21 42.71 -4.86
CA TYR A 478 3.14 43.49 -3.64
C TYR A 478 4.50 44.11 -3.24
N ASP A 479 5.59 43.35 -3.25
CA ASP A 479 6.92 43.84 -2.87
C ASP A 479 7.42 44.96 -3.79
N ILE A 480 7.08 44.86 -5.08
CA ILE A 480 7.45 45.85 -6.10
C ILE A 480 6.56 47.08 -6.00
N ALA A 481 5.24 46.91 -6.07
CA ALA A 481 4.29 48.00 -6.24
C ALA A 481 3.98 48.76 -4.94
N GLN A 482 4.01 48.09 -3.79
CA GLN A 482 3.60 48.70 -2.51
C GLN A 482 4.77 49.14 -1.64
N PHE A 483 5.98 48.62 -1.88
CA PHE A 483 7.16 48.99 -1.09
C PHE A 483 8.27 49.61 -1.93
N TYR A 484 8.81 48.89 -2.90
CA TYR A 484 10.00 49.35 -3.61
C TYR A 484 9.71 50.57 -4.48
N GLU A 485 8.69 50.53 -5.34
CA GLU A 485 8.34 51.66 -6.22
C GLU A 485 8.04 52.96 -5.45
N PRO A 486 7.17 52.97 -4.42
CA PRO A 486 6.91 54.18 -3.64
C PRO A 486 8.19 54.78 -3.06
N MET A 487 9.10 53.94 -2.56
CA MET A 487 10.37 54.40 -1.99
C MET A 487 11.33 54.96 -3.03
N VAL A 488 11.36 54.39 -4.24
CA VAL A 488 12.10 54.99 -5.37
C VAL A 488 11.50 56.35 -5.72
N ASN A 489 10.18 56.51 -5.75
CA ASN A 489 9.55 57.80 -6.03
C ASN A 489 9.86 58.86 -4.96
N VAL A 490 9.92 58.48 -3.68
CA VAL A 490 10.35 59.37 -2.59
C VAL A 490 11.82 59.78 -2.76
N LEU A 491 12.69 58.85 -3.12
CA LEU A 491 14.11 59.11 -3.40
C LEU A 491 14.33 60.12 -4.54
N ARG A 492 13.40 60.22 -5.50
CA ARG A 492 13.46 61.24 -6.58
C ARG A 492 13.14 62.64 -6.10
N GLN A 493 12.45 62.76 -4.97
CA GLN A 493 11.93 64.02 -4.43
C GLN A 493 12.77 64.53 -3.26
N THR A 494 13.89 63.87 -2.92
CA THR A 494 14.72 64.23 -1.76
C THR A 494 15.68 65.40 -1.99
N ASP A 495 15.76 65.97 -3.19
CA ASP A 495 16.58 67.16 -3.46
C ASP A 495 16.18 68.32 -2.55
N GLY A 496 17.08 68.69 -1.62
CA GLY A 496 16.88 69.78 -0.65
C GLY A 496 16.25 69.39 0.70
N ILE A 497 16.08 68.09 0.99
CA ILE A 497 15.59 67.60 2.29
C ILE A 497 16.75 67.56 3.32
N LYS A 498 16.43 67.57 4.63
CA LYS A 498 17.42 67.38 5.70
C LYS A 498 18.25 66.10 5.46
N GLU A 499 19.58 66.26 5.45
CA GLU A 499 20.61 65.22 5.18
C GLU A 499 20.36 63.88 5.91
N LYS A 500 19.87 63.92 7.16
CA LYS A 500 19.55 62.71 7.94
C LYS A 500 18.36 61.92 7.37
N LEU A 501 17.29 62.59 6.97
CA LEU A 501 16.08 61.95 6.43
C LEU A 501 16.39 61.34 5.05
N GLU A 502 17.22 62.01 4.27
CA GLU A 502 17.68 61.52 2.99
C GLU A 502 18.53 60.23 3.11
N GLY A 503 19.47 60.19 4.06
CA GLY A 503 20.24 58.98 4.35
C GLY A 503 19.38 57.78 4.74
N ASP A 504 18.32 58.01 5.53
CA ASP A 504 17.36 56.96 5.93
C ASP A 504 16.53 56.45 4.73
N VAL A 505 16.10 57.34 3.83
CA VAL A 505 15.40 56.97 2.58
C VAL A 505 16.29 56.08 1.72
N ARG A 506 17.55 56.47 1.46
CA ARG A 506 18.49 55.67 0.66
C ARG A 506 18.73 54.29 1.25
N LYS A 507 18.99 54.22 2.56
CA LYS A 507 19.20 52.95 3.26
C LYS A 507 17.98 52.02 3.16
N THR A 508 16.78 52.59 3.21
CA THR A 508 15.52 51.85 3.12
C THR A 508 15.29 51.34 1.69
N THR A 509 15.52 52.19 0.68
CA THR A 509 15.44 51.81 -0.74
C THR A 509 16.43 50.70 -1.10
N ASN A 510 17.67 50.78 -0.59
CA ASN A 510 18.67 49.71 -0.73
C ASN A 510 18.16 48.38 -0.16
N LYS A 511 17.63 48.38 1.07
CA LYS A 511 17.11 47.16 1.70
C LYS A 511 16.00 46.52 0.89
N LEU A 512 15.03 47.31 0.42
CA LEU A 512 13.90 46.81 -0.37
C LEU A 512 14.37 46.23 -1.71
N PHE A 513 15.29 46.91 -2.40
CA PHE A 513 15.90 46.39 -3.61
C PHE A 513 16.66 45.07 -3.34
N LEU A 514 17.48 45.02 -2.30
CA LEU A 514 18.25 43.81 -1.95
C LEU A 514 17.36 42.62 -1.58
N VAL A 515 16.16 42.85 -1.02
CA VAL A 515 15.16 41.79 -0.81
C VAL A 515 14.68 41.23 -2.15
N ILE A 516 14.33 42.08 -3.11
CA ILE A 516 13.91 41.64 -4.45
C ILE A 516 15.08 40.92 -5.15
N TYR A 517 16.28 41.50 -5.11
CA TYR A 517 17.48 40.94 -5.70
C TYR A 517 17.83 39.57 -5.11
N LYS A 518 17.72 39.43 -3.78
CA LYS A 518 17.88 38.15 -3.09
C LYS A 518 16.86 37.11 -3.58
N LYS A 519 15.58 37.47 -3.70
CA LYS A 519 14.54 36.55 -4.20
C LYS A 519 14.82 36.04 -5.62
N LEU A 520 15.36 36.89 -6.49
CA LEU A 520 15.79 36.48 -7.83
C LEU A 520 16.92 35.44 -7.75
N HIS A 521 17.93 35.67 -6.92
CA HIS A 521 19.02 34.70 -6.75
C HIS A 521 18.59 33.43 -6.02
N ASP A 522 17.67 33.52 -5.06
CA ASP A 522 17.13 32.35 -4.34
C ASP A 522 16.48 31.36 -5.32
N TYR A 523 15.86 31.85 -6.40
CA TYR A 523 15.32 31.01 -7.48
C TYR A 523 16.39 30.22 -8.24
N LEU A 524 17.63 30.71 -8.26
CA LEU A 524 18.75 30.04 -8.92
C LEU A 524 19.45 29.01 -8.03
N ILE A 525 19.10 28.93 -6.74
CA ILE A 525 19.66 27.93 -5.83
C ILE A 525 19.13 26.54 -6.19
N THR A 526 17.86 26.47 -6.56
CA THR A 526 17.15 25.21 -6.73
C THR A 526 17.76 24.35 -7.85
N PRO A 527 18.18 23.11 -7.56
CA PRO A 527 18.93 22.25 -8.48
C PRO A 527 18.01 21.42 -9.40
N TYR A 528 16.69 21.59 -9.32
CA TYR A 528 15.75 20.74 -10.06
C TYR A 528 15.84 20.99 -11.57
N ASN A 529 16.17 19.92 -12.29
CA ASN A 529 16.43 19.90 -13.72
C ASN A 529 15.15 19.63 -14.53
N ILE A 530 14.05 20.30 -14.21
CA ILE A 530 12.77 20.19 -14.94
C ILE A 530 12.81 21.20 -16.10
N ASP A 531 12.42 20.79 -17.31
CA ASP A 531 12.57 21.62 -18.51
C ASP A 531 11.85 22.98 -18.41
N GLU A 532 10.69 23.01 -17.73
CA GLU A 532 9.97 24.26 -17.43
C GLU A 532 10.76 25.17 -16.47
N LEU A 533 11.41 24.62 -15.45
CA LEU A 533 12.26 25.37 -14.52
C LEU A 533 13.53 25.92 -15.19
N LYS A 534 14.08 25.24 -16.19
CA LYS A 534 15.28 25.70 -16.91
C LYS A 534 15.05 27.01 -17.66
N GLU A 535 13.92 27.14 -18.35
CA GLU A 535 13.58 28.36 -19.09
C GLU A 535 13.32 29.53 -18.15
N ASP A 536 12.72 29.27 -16.99
CA ASP A 536 12.52 30.30 -15.98
C ASP A 536 13.84 30.71 -15.28
N GLN A 537 14.73 29.75 -14.98
CA GLN A 537 16.07 30.06 -14.46
C GLN A 537 16.90 30.86 -15.46
N LYS A 538 16.81 30.54 -16.76
CA LYS A 538 17.47 31.30 -17.84
C LYS A 538 16.93 32.72 -17.93
N PHE A 539 15.61 32.90 -17.80
CA PHE A 539 14.99 34.21 -17.73
C PHE A 539 15.47 35.02 -16.51
N VAL A 540 15.50 34.42 -15.32
CA VAL A 540 15.99 35.08 -14.10
C VAL A 540 17.44 35.48 -14.22
N ARG A 541 18.31 34.59 -14.75
CA ARG A 541 19.72 34.92 -15.02
C ARG A 541 19.85 36.12 -15.96
N LYS A 542 18.97 36.24 -16.95
CA LYS A 542 18.95 37.40 -17.86
C LYS A 542 18.57 38.68 -17.11
N VAL A 543 17.52 38.65 -16.28
CA VAL A 543 17.10 39.82 -15.49
C VAL A 543 18.19 40.25 -14.51
N ILE A 544 18.79 39.30 -13.78
CA ILE A 544 19.94 39.57 -12.90
C ILE A 544 21.10 40.17 -13.70
N GLY A 545 21.44 39.60 -14.86
CA GLY A 545 22.50 40.13 -15.72
C GLY A 545 22.21 41.52 -16.30
N GLU A 546 20.95 41.89 -16.52
CA GLU A 546 20.56 43.25 -16.91
C GLU A 546 20.71 44.24 -15.73
N ILE A 547 20.35 43.81 -14.51
CA ILE A 547 20.54 44.59 -13.29
C ILE A 547 22.04 44.77 -12.99
N ASP A 548 22.85 43.72 -13.10
CA ASP A 548 24.29 43.79 -12.85
C ASP A 548 25.02 44.70 -13.83
N LYS A 549 24.50 44.87 -15.06
CA LYS A 549 25.07 45.82 -16.03
C LYS A 549 24.94 47.28 -15.58
N LEU A 550 23.94 47.59 -14.74
CA LEU A 550 23.78 48.92 -14.15
C LEU A 550 24.98 49.30 -13.26
N LYS A 551 25.79 48.32 -12.82
CA LYS A 551 27.04 48.57 -12.08
C LYS A 551 28.10 49.32 -12.89
N SER A 552 28.01 49.30 -14.23
CA SER A 552 29.05 49.86 -15.10
C SER A 552 28.81 51.35 -15.42
N PRO A 553 29.83 52.23 -15.32
CA PRO A 553 29.70 53.68 -15.46
C PRO A 553 29.21 54.17 -16.84
N LYS A 554 29.24 53.33 -17.88
CA LYS A 554 28.72 53.67 -19.21
C LYS A 554 27.18 53.66 -19.32
N SER A 555 26.45 53.11 -18.35
CA SER A 555 24.98 52.96 -18.42
C SER A 555 24.20 54.02 -17.64
N LEU A 556 24.87 54.82 -16.80
CA LEU A 556 24.27 55.86 -15.96
C LEU A 556 24.40 57.26 -16.57
N ALA A 557 24.91 57.37 -17.81
CA ALA A 557 25.25 58.63 -18.48
C ALA A 557 24.35 58.98 -19.69
N ASP A 558 23.25 58.26 -19.90
CA ASP A 558 22.24 58.57 -20.92
C ASP A 558 20.92 59.03 -20.30
#